data_AF-A0AAW8KWY1-F1
#
_entry.id   AF-A0AAW8KWY1-F1
#
_cell.length_a   1.000
_cell.length_b   1.000
_cell.length_c   1.000
_cell.angle_alpha   90.00
_cell.angle_beta   90.00
_cell.angle_gamma   90.00
#
_symmetry.space_group_name_H-M   'P 1'
#
loop_
_entity.id
_entity.type
_entity.pdbx_description
1 polymer ?
#
loop_
_entity_poly.entity_id
_entity_poly.type
_entity_poly.pdbx_seq_one_letter_code
_entity_poly.pdbx_strand_id
1 'polypeptide(L)'
;EPILILLDEIPPYFHYYSTQVLGQGTIADVVTRAFSNMLTAAQKKKNVCIVVSDLEAAYDTGGKLIQRALDDATQELGRAEVSITPVNLESNEIYEILRKRLFSSLPNKNEISEIASIYAARLSEAARAKTVERSAEALASDIEST
;
A
#
# COMPACT_ATOMS: atom_id res chain seq x y z
N GLU A 1 -10.59 -3.03 26.29
CA GLU A 1 -11.13 -3.47 25.00
C GLU A 1 -10.34 -2.81 23.87
N PRO A 2 -9.89 -3.55 22.84
CA PRO A 2 -9.23 -2.96 21.68
C PRO A 2 -10.22 -2.16 20.82
N ILE A 3 -9.78 -1.03 20.29
CA ILE A 3 -10.59 -0.11 19.46
C ILE A 3 -9.86 0.10 18.13
N LEU A 4 -10.57 -0.10 17.03
CA LEU A 4 -10.13 0.21 15.68
C LEU A 4 -10.99 1.35 15.13
N ILE A 5 -10.36 2.42 14.67
CA ILE A 5 -11.00 3.54 13.97
C ILE A 5 -10.52 3.49 12.53
N LEU A 6 -11.43 3.26 11.60
CA LEU A 6 -11.18 3.30 10.16
C LEU A 6 -11.70 4.62 9.61
N LEU A 7 -10.82 5.39 8.97
CA LEU A 7 -11.18 6.64 8.31
C LEU A 7 -10.81 6.52 6.84
N ASP A 8 -11.83 6.40 6.02
CA ASP A 8 -11.69 6.17 4.59
C ASP A 8 -11.93 7.45 3.79
N GLU A 9 -11.14 7.64 2.73
CA GLU A 9 -11.23 8.73 1.77
C GLU A 9 -11.47 10.11 2.44
N ILE A 10 -10.62 10.47 3.41
CA ILE A 10 -10.71 11.77 4.11
C ILE A 10 -10.47 13.01 3.20
N PRO A 11 -9.54 13.01 2.21
CA PRO A 11 -9.16 14.24 1.51
C PRO A 11 -10.30 15.02 0.82
N PRO A 12 -11.27 14.38 0.14
CA PRO A 12 -12.43 15.07 -0.43
C PRO A 12 -13.22 15.89 0.60
N TYR A 13 -13.36 15.39 1.83
CA TYR A 13 -14.06 16.12 2.90
C TYR A 13 -13.27 17.36 3.33
N PHE A 14 -11.95 17.23 3.50
CA PHE A 14 -11.09 18.36 3.84
C PHE A 14 -11.07 19.41 2.74
N HIS A 15 -11.05 18.98 1.47
CA HIS A 15 -11.18 19.88 0.34
C HIS A 15 -12.51 20.65 0.39
N TYR A 16 -13.63 19.94 0.58
CA TYR A 16 -14.94 20.58 0.71
C TYR A 16 -15.00 21.58 1.87
N TYR A 17 -14.47 21.22 3.04
CA TYR A 17 -14.43 22.12 4.20
C TYR A 17 -13.52 23.32 4.02
N SER A 18 -12.52 23.25 3.12
CA SER A 18 -11.65 24.39 2.82
C SER A 18 -12.38 25.49 2.06
N THR A 19 -13.48 25.15 1.37
CA THR A 19 -14.35 26.12 0.68
C THR A 19 -15.29 26.87 1.63
N GLN A 20 -15.43 26.40 2.87
CA GLN A 20 -16.36 26.96 3.84
C GLN A 20 -15.63 27.87 4.83
N VAL A 21 -15.84 29.18 4.68
CA VAL A 21 -15.24 30.21 5.54
C VAL A 21 -15.89 30.20 6.92
N LEU A 22 -15.05 30.24 7.96
CA LEU A 22 -15.46 30.36 9.36
C LEU A 22 -14.56 31.39 10.05
N GLY A 23 -15.09 32.61 10.25
CA GLY A 23 -14.33 33.70 10.84
C GLY A 23 -13.13 34.10 9.97
N GLN A 24 -11.92 34.00 10.53
CA GLN A 24 -10.67 34.32 9.84
C GLN A 24 -10.03 33.10 9.12
N GLY A 25 -10.66 31.93 9.21
CA GLY A 25 -10.18 30.68 8.59
C GLY A 25 -11.32 29.93 7.92
N THR A 26 -11.17 28.61 7.83
CA THR A 26 -12.11 27.69 7.21
C THR A 26 -12.55 26.60 8.18
N ILE A 27 -13.63 25.89 7.83
CA ILE A 27 -14.02 24.68 8.58
C ILE A 27 -12.89 23.64 8.52
N ALA A 28 -12.13 23.57 7.42
CA ALA A 28 -11.02 22.65 7.31
C ALA A 28 -9.93 22.92 8.36
N ASP A 29 -9.67 24.18 8.73
CA ASP A 29 -8.70 24.50 9.80
C ASP A 29 -9.15 23.95 11.15
N VAL A 30 -10.45 24.05 11.46
CA VAL A 30 -11.04 23.51 12.69
C VAL A 30 -10.96 21.99 12.70
N VAL A 31 -11.34 21.35 11.59
CA VAL A 31 -11.31 19.88 11.45
C VAL A 31 -9.88 19.35 11.52
N THR A 32 -8.91 20.03 10.88
CA THR A 32 -7.47 19.69 10.94
C THR A 32 -6.99 19.66 12.39
N ARG A 33 -7.34 20.70 13.17
CA ARG A 33 -6.95 20.78 14.58
C ARG A 33 -7.67 19.74 15.44
N ALA A 34 -8.95 19.49 15.20
CA ALA A 34 -9.70 18.45 15.90
C ALA A 34 -9.12 17.05 15.61
N PHE A 35 -8.74 16.80 14.36
CA PHE A 35 -8.12 15.56 13.92
C PHE A 35 -6.76 15.33 14.57
N SER A 36 -5.87 16.33 14.56
CA SER A 36 -4.58 16.28 15.27
C SER A 36 -4.76 16.00 16.78
N ASN A 37 -5.68 16.71 17.44
CA ASN A 37 -5.99 16.46 18.86
C ASN A 37 -6.48 15.03 19.14
N MET A 38 -7.31 14.48 18.25
CA MET A 38 -7.79 13.10 18.36
C MET A 38 -6.64 12.10 18.21
N LEU A 39 -5.76 12.29 17.22
CA LEU A 39 -4.57 11.45 17.01
C LEU A 39 -3.67 11.48 18.26
N THR A 40 -3.38 12.67 18.79
CA THR A 40 -2.62 12.87 20.02
C THR A 40 -3.27 12.17 21.23
N ALA A 41 -4.59 12.21 21.35
CA ALA A 41 -5.32 11.52 22.42
C ALA A 41 -5.30 9.99 22.26
N ALA A 42 -5.48 9.50 21.02
CA ALA A 42 -5.44 8.08 20.69
C ALA A 42 -4.06 7.47 20.91
N GLN A 43 -2.98 8.19 20.57
CA GLN A 43 -1.61 7.72 20.80
C GLN A 43 -1.29 7.47 22.28
N LYS A 44 -1.93 8.19 23.22
CA LYS A 44 -1.79 7.98 24.67
C LYS A 44 -2.49 6.70 25.15
N LYS A 45 -3.26 6.03 24.30
CA LYS A 45 -3.97 4.79 24.59
C LYS A 45 -3.29 3.61 23.91
N LYS A 46 -3.00 2.56 24.68
CA LYS A 46 -2.35 1.33 24.17
C LYS A 46 -3.30 0.43 23.37
N ASN A 47 -4.60 0.68 23.46
CA ASN A 47 -5.66 -0.16 22.92
C ASN A 47 -6.41 0.50 21.76
N VAL A 48 -5.86 1.55 21.14
CA VAL A 48 -6.48 2.26 20.01
C VAL A 48 -5.56 2.16 18.80
N CYS A 49 -6.12 1.73 17.67
CA CYS A 49 -5.49 1.76 16.35
C CYS A 49 -6.34 2.64 15.43
N ILE A 50 -5.70 3.56 14.72
CA ILE A 50 -6.34 4.41 13.72
C ILE A 50 -5.71 4.08 12.38
N VAL A 51 -6.55 3.76 11.40
CA VAL A 51 -6.14 3.56 10.01
C VAL A 51 -6.78 4.67 9.19
N VAL A 52 -5.95 5.39 8.45
CA VAL A 52 -6.36 6.44 7.52
C VAL A 52 -6.01 5.95 6.13
N SER A 53 -7.00 5.84 5.24
CA SER A 53 -6.76 5.59 3.82
C SER A 53 -6.84 6.90 3.04
N ASP A 54 -5.85 7.08 2.18
CA ASP A 54 -5.80 8.12 1.17
C ASP A 54 -5.59 7.47 -0.21
N LEU A 55 -6.23 8.02 -1.23
CA LEU A 55 -5.93 7.73 -2.62
C LEU A 55 -4.82 8.71 -3.04
N GLU A 56 -3.59 8.22 -3.21
CA GLU A 56 -2.39 8.99 -3.60
C GLU A 56 -2.59 10.02 -4.74
N ALA A 57 -3.62 9.84 -5.59
CA ALA A 57 -3.95 10.76 -6.67
C ALA A 57 -4.57 12.10 -6.24
N ALA A 58 -4.92 12.30 -4.96
CA ALA A 58 -5.57 13.52 -4.47
C ALA A 58 -4.55 14.64 -4.14
N TYR A 59 -3.80 15.12 -5.13
CA TYR A 59 -2.90 16.28 -5.03
C TYR A 59 -3.60 17.64 -4.80
N ASP A 60 -4.88 17.63 -4.42
CA ASP A 60 -5.78 18.77 -4.52
C ASP A 60 -6.13 19.36 -3.14
N THR A 61 -5.11 19.93 -2.47
CA THR A 61 -5.22 20.75 -1.24
C THR A 61 -5.67 20.02 0.05
N GLY A 62 -6.62 19.08 -0.01
CA GLY A 62 -7.13 18.32 1.13
C GLY A 62 -6.10 17.37 1.74
N GLY A 63 -5.32 16.66 0.90
CA GLY A 63 -4.23 15.78 1.36
C GLY A 63 -3.15 16.53 2.14
N LYS A 64 -2.84 17.78 1.76
CA LYS A 64 -1.85 18.62 2.48
C LYS A 64 -2.30 18.96 3.90
N LEU A 65 -3.60 19.17 4.11
CA LEU A 65 -4.14 19.45 5.43
C LEU A 65 -4.12 18.22 6.33
N ILE A 66 -4.40 17.04 5.76
CA ILE A 66 -4.29 15.76 6.46
C ILE A 66 -2.84 15.49 6.84
N GLN A 67 -1.91 15.63 5.88
CA GLN A 67 -0.48 15.44 6.14
C GLN A 67 0.01 16.40 7.23
N ARG A 68 -0.42 17.66 7.19
CA ARG A 68 -0.10 18.62 8.25
C ARG A 68 -0.60 18.18 9.62
N ALA A 69 -1.83 17.67 9.73
CA ALA A 69 -2.34 17.16 11.01
C ALA A 69 -1.58 15.92 11.50
N LEU A 70 -1.15 15.04 10.59
CA LEU A 70 -0.33 13.86 10.88
C LEU A 70 1.08 14.27 11.32
N ASP A 71 1.70 15.22 10.64
CA ASP A 71 3.02 15.76 10.98
C ASP A 71 2.99 16.46 12.34
N ASP A 72 1.98 17.30 12.60
CA ASP A 72 1.79 17.99 13.87
C ASP A 72 1.64 16.95 15.02
N ALA A 73 0.82 15.91 14.83
CA ALA A 73 0.65 14.84 15.81
C ALA A 73 1.93 14.00 16.02
N THR A 74 2.74 13.82 14.97
CA THR A 74 3.98 13.05 15.01
C THR A 74 5.09 13.82 15.74
N GLN A 75 5.22 15.13 15.46
CA GLN A 75 6.21 16.00 16.11
C GLN A 75 5.97 16.12 17.62
N GLU A 76 4.72 16.11 18.08
CA GLU A 76 4.41 16.26 19.50
C GLU A 76 4.86 15.07 20.37
N LEU A 77 4.94 13.85 19.83
CA LEU A 77 4.97 12.64 20.66
C LEU A 77 5.88 11.50 20.16
N GLY A 78 6.55 11.64 19.01
CA GLY A 78 7.65 10.76 18.59
C GLY A 78 7.28 9.30 18.30
N ARG A 79 5.99 9.02 18.04
CA ARG A 79 5.51 7.68 17.69
C ARG A 79 5.37 7.57 16.17
N ALA A 80 6.08 6.62 15.58
CA ALA A 80 6.20 6.44 14.14
C ALA A 80 4.84 6.12 13.48
N GLU A 81 4.39 7.03 12.63
CA GLU A 81 3.47 6.73 11.55
C GLU A 81 4.08 5.59 10.71
N VAL A 82 3.31 4.51 10.51
CA VAL A 82 3.68 3.46 9.56
C VAL A 82 2.89 3.75 8.31
N SER A 83 3.53 4.40 7.35
CA SER A 83 2.96 4.53 6.01
C SER A 83 2.94 3.16 5.36
N ILE A 84 1.77 2.74 4.91
CA ILE A 84 1.59 1.53 4.10
C ILE A 84 1.29 2.02 2.69
N THR A 85 2.26 1.90 1.80
CA THR A 85 2.03 2.17 0.38
C THR A 85 1.28 0.99 -0.24
N PRO A 86 0.23 1.25 -1.04
CA PRO A 86 -0.49 0.18 -1.70
C PRO A 86 0.40 -0.43 -2.79
N VAL A 87 0.71 -1.72 -2.61
CA VAL A 87 1.29 -2.67 -3.57
C VAL A 87 2.38 -2.10 -4.46
N ASN A 88 3.63 -2.46 -4.19
CA ASN A 88 4.71 -2.06 -5.08
C ASN A 88 4.60 -2.81 -6.42
N LEU A 89 4.27 -2.10 -7.49
CA LEU A 89 4.13 -2.63 -8.86
C LEU A 89 5.43 -3.19 -9.43
N GLU A 90 6.58 -2.74 -8.91
CA GLU A 90 7.90 -3.24 -9.28
C GLU A 90 8.28 -4.51 -8.49
N SER A 91 7.46 -4.89 -7.51
CA SER A 91 7.70 -6.05 -6.64
C SER A 91 6.85 -7.27 -7.01
N ASN A 92 7.19 -8.41 -6.42
CA ASN A 92 6.45 -9.66 -6.61
C ASN A 92 5.01 -9.62 -6.04
N GLU A 93 4.64 -8.58 -5.29
CA GLU A 93 3.31 -8.44 -4.68
C GLU A 93 2.18 -8.41 -5.72
N ILE A 94 2.42 -7.82 -6.90
CA ILE A 94 1.43 -7.82 -7.99
C ILE A 94 1.11 -9.25 -8.44
N TYR A 95 2.12 -10.11 -8.57
CA TYR A 95 1.94 -11.50 -9.00
C TYR A 95 1.22 -12.33 -7.95
N GLU A 96 1.46 -12.08 -6.67
CA GLU A 96 0.73 -12.70 -5.56
C GLU A 96 -0.75 -12.29 -5.55
N ILE A 97 -1.05 -11.01 -5.78
CA ILE A 97 -2.42 -10.51 -5.87
C ILE A 97 -3.14 -11.13 -7.06
N LEU A 98 -2.50 -11.14 -8.22
CA LEU A 98 -3.06 -11.77 -9.42
C LEU A 98 -3.28 -13.26 -9.19
N ARG A 99 -2.34 -13.98 -8.56
CA ARG A 99 -2.52 -15.41 -8.26
C ARG A 99 -3.75 -15.67 -7.38
N LYS A 100 -3.92 -14.89 -6.30
CA LYS A 100 -5.10 -15.00 -5.42
C LYS A 100 -6.41 -14.63 -6.11
N ARG A 101 -6.41 -13.67 -7.03
CA ARG A 101 -7.62 -13.21 -7.73
C ARG A 101 -8.01 -14.09 -8.91
N LEU A 102 -7.03 -14.64 -9.63
CA LEU A 102 -7.26 -15.37 -10.88
C LEU A 102 -7.43 -16.87 -10.68
N PHE A 103 -6.81 -17.46 -9.65
CA PHE A 103 -6.86 -18.90 -9.42
C PHE A 103 -7.61 -19.23 -8.14
N SER A 104 -8.55 -20.17 -8.21
CA SER A 104 -9.24 -20.69 -7.03
C SER A 104 -8.34 -21.57 -6.16
N SER A 105 -7.34 -22.21 -6.78
CA SER A 105 -6.33 -23.03 -6.10
C SER A 105 -5.08 -23.09 -6.96
N LEU A 106 -3.91 -23.12 -6.31
CA LEU A 106 -2.64 -23.33 -6.99
C LEU A 106 -2.24 -24.81 -6.94
N PRO A 107 -1.53 -25.30 -7.96
CA PRO A 107 -0.91 -26.62 -7.95
C PRO A 107 0.10 -26.75 -6.81
N ASN A 108 0.47 -27.98 -6.47
CA ASN A 108 1.43 -28.21 -5.39
C ASN A 108 2.87 -27.88 -5.84
N LYS A 109 3.79 -27.70 -4.87
CA LYS A 109 5.18 -27.32 -5.16
C LYS A 109 5.91 -28.31 -6.08
N ASN A 110 5.56 -29.60 -6.04
CA ASN A 110 6.21 -30.60 -6.88
C ASN A 110 5.79 -30.43 -8.34
N GLU A 111 4.49 -30.21 -8.60
CA GLU A 111 3.97 -29.92 -9.94
C GLU A 111 4.58 -28.63 -10.51
N ILE A 112 4.72 -27.59 -9.67
CA ILE A 112 5.33 -26.32 -10.08
C ILE A 112 6.80 -26.54 -10.48
N SER A 113 7.59 -27.23 -9.64
CA SER A 113 9.02 -27.47 -9.91
C SER A 113 9.22 -28.39 -11.12
N GLU A 114 8.38 -29.40 -11.30
CA GLU A 114 8.42 -30.27 -12.47
C GLU A 114 8.19 -29.48 -13.77
N ILE A 115 7.15 -28.64 -13.80
CA ILE A 115 6.86 -27.78 -14.97
C ILE A 115 7.99 -26.78 -15.20
N ALA A 116 8.53 -26.16 -14.15
CA ALA A 116 9.65 -25.23 -14.25
C ALA A 116 10.89 -25.89 -14.86
N SER A 117 11.22 -27.11 -14.43
CA SER A 117 12.33 -27.90 -14.95
C SER A 117 12.15 -28.25 -16.44
N ILE A 118 10.96 -28.69 -16.82
CA ILE A 118 10.64 -28.99 -18.24
C ILE A 118 10.77 -27.74 -19.09
N TYR A 119 10.25 -26.60 -18.63
CA TYR A 119 10.34 -25.33 -19.34
C TYR A 119 11.80 -24.90 -19.53
N ALA A 120 12.61 -24.99 -18.48
CA ALA A 120 14.03 -24.69 -18.53
C ALA A 120 14.78 -25.57 -19.54
N ALA A 121 14.51 -26.88 -19.55
CA ALA A 121 15.12 -27.80 -20.50
C ALA A 121 14.80 -27.41 -21.95
N ARG A 122 13.52 -27.11 -22.25
CA ARG A 122 13.07 -26.69 -23.58
C ARG A 122 13.67 -25.35 -24.01
N LEU A 123 13.76 -24.41 -23.09
CA LEU A 123 14.37 -23.11 -23.36
C LEU A 123 15.88 -23.25 -23.64
N SER A 124 16.58 -24.14 -22.92
CA SER A 124 18.00 -24.42 -23.17
C SER A 124 18.22 -25.05 -24.55
N GLU A 125 17.36 -25.99 -24.96
CA GLU A 125 17.35 -26.55 -26.32
C GLU A 125 17.15 -25.45 -27.38
N ALA A 126 16.21 -24.54 -27.18
CA ALA A 126 15.92 -23.44 -28.10
C ALA A 126 17.04 -22.37 -28.15
N ALA A 127 17.69 -22.09 -27.02
CA ALA A 127 18.85 -21.20 -26.95
C ALA A 127 20.05 -21.78 -27.70
N ARG A 128 20.30 -23.11 -27.58
CA ARG A 128 21.31 -23.84 -28.37
C ARG A 128 21.01 -23.81 -29.87
N ALA A 129 19.73 -23.78 -30.24
CA ALA A 129 19.27 -23.59 -31.61
C ALA A 129 19.32 -22.11 -32.09
N LYS A 130 19.94 -21.18 -31.33
CA LYS A 130 20.05 -19.74 -31.62
C LYS A 130 18.71 -19.00 -31.80
N THR A 131 17.64 -19.50 -31.19
CA THR A 131 16.29 -18.93 -31.37
C THR A 131 15.88 -18.00 -30.21
N VAL A 132 16.56 -18.02 -29.04
CA VAL A 132 16.24 -17.17 -27.87
C VAL A 132 17.51 -16.74 -27.12
N GLU A 133 17.56 -15.49 -26.65
CA GLU A 133 18.75 -14.83 -26.05
C GLU A 133 18.87 -14.90 -24.51
N ARG A 134 17.85 -15.40 -23.78
CA ARG A 134 17.89 -15.51 -22.30
C ARG A 134 18.30 -16.91 -21.83
N SER A 135 19.19 -17.00 -20.83
CA SER A 135 19.65 -18.28 -20.26
C SER A 135 18.53 -18.99 -19.49
N ALA A 136 18.41 -20.29 -19.67
CA ALA A 136 17.29 -21.08 -19.19
C ALA A 136 17.30 -21.30 -17.67
N GLU A 137 18.49 -21.32 -17.06
CA GLU A 137 18.62 -21.55 -15.61
C GLU A 137 18.11 -20.35 -14.79
N ALA A 138 18.33 -19.12 -15.27
CA ALA A 138 17.84 -17.92 -14.60
C ALA A 138 16.29 -17.87 -14.61
N LEU A 139 15.68 -18.21 -15.74
CA LEU A 139 14.22 -18.26 -15.89
C LEU A 139 13.57 -19.37 -15.05
N ALA A 140 14.22 -20.51 -14.90
CA ALA A 140 13.74 -21.59 -14.03
C ALA A 140 13.67 -21.13 -12.56
N SER A 141 14.74 -20.49 -12.09
CA SER A 141 14.81 -19.91 -10.75
C SER A 141 13.77 -18.80 -10.55
N ASP A 142 13.50 -17.99 -11.57
CA ASP A 142 12.46 -16.97 -11.51
C ASP A 142 11.07 -17.60 -11.38
N ILE A 143 10.76 -18.66 -12.13
CA ILE A 143 9.47 -19.38 -12.04
C ILE A 143 9.28 -20.00 -10.65
N GLU A 144 10.32 -20.59 -10.07
CA GLU A 144 10.26 -21.18 -8.72
C GLU A 144 10.20 -20.14 -7.59
N SER A 145 10.74 -18.94 -7.83
CA SER A 145 10.74 -17.82 -6.86
C SER A 145 9.54 -16.88 -7.01
N THR A 146 8.72 -17.09 -8.03
CA THR A 146 7.45 -16.38 -8.26
C THR A 146 6.40 -16.98 -7.34
#